data_AF-A0A0Q4D6J4-F1
#
_entry.id   AF-A0A0Q4D6J4-F1
#
_cell.length_a   1.000
_cell.length_b   1.000
_cell.length_c   1.000
_cell.angle_alpha   90.00
_cell.angle_beta   90.00
_cell.angle_gamma   90.00
#
_symmetry.space_group_name_H-M   'P 1'
#
loop_
_entity.id
_entity.type
_entity.pdbx_description
1 polymer ?
#
loop_
_entity_poly.entity_id
_entity_poly.type
_entity_poly.pdbx_seq_one_letter_code
_entity_poly.pdbx_strand_id
1 'polypeptide(L)'
;MAFRNNSVLITSATEVAVIANGTADVYDAGGGSHAYVIASGKVGNDSFVNFGSDDSILNGKKIFDGNNDGFIAFGPNGVLDIDRSSRSNAGEDHFQIVGENENAILLLRYLGEKGGNHVYADAGTLFNLFDTFGEASVIEGDVSNDTIDVSGGQRVVFHDNGLGLNLGSDTVTGFGDDDLFVTTRLLFDRDGDNTVTFGGNAVLDTSGTTGPNSSDPSKGPGGQVNFTGISGLAYLGSNEVDGTTYYYYGTATTTVDPII
;
A
#
# COMPACT_ATOMS: atom_id res chain seq x y z
N MET A 1 -14.33 20.91 -2.74
CA MET A 1 -13.34 20.21 -3.59
C MET A 1 -13.89 18.83 -3.85
N ALA A 2 -13.79 18.30 -5.07
CA ALA A 2 -14.40 17.01 -5.40
C ALA A 2 -13.32 16.04 -5.87
N PHE A 3 -13.22 14.93 -5.15
CA PHE A 3 -12.51 13.75 -5.60
C PHE A 3 -13.18 13.18 -6.85
N ARG A 4 -12.39 12.54 -7.71
CA ARG A 4 -12.87 11.74 -8.83
C ARG A 4 -13.41 10.40 -8.33
N ASN A 5 -14.06 9.67 -9.24
CA ASN A 5 -14.52 8.31 -8.96
C ASN A 5 -13.33 7.42 -8.58
N ASN A 6 -13.45 6.75 -7.44
CA ASN A 6 -12.46 5.84 -6.88
C ASN A 6 -13.05 4.45 -6.57
N SER A 7 -14.11 4.04 -7.28
CA SER A 7 -14.82 2.78 -7.03
C SER A 7 -14.07 1.53 -7.49
N VAL A 8 -13.08 1.68 -8.37
CA VAL A 8 -12.26 0.58 -8.89
C VAL A 8 -11.09 0.34 -7.94
N LEU A 9 -10.91 -0.90 -7.48
CA LEU A 9 -9.81 -1.27 -6.58
C LEU A 9 -8.48 -1.43 -7.33
N ILE A 10 -8.40 -2.31 -8.31
CA ILE A 10 -7.15 -2.56 -9.07
C ILE A 10 -7.10 -1.57 -10.23
N THR A 11 -6.09 -0.70 -10.27
CA THR A 11 -6.01 0.38 -11.26
C THR A 11 -4.82 0.26 -12.20
N SER A 12 -3.68 -0.20 -11.68
CA SER A 12 -2.42 -0.28 -12.42
C SER A 12 -1.57 -1.50 -12.09
N ALA A 13 -1.92 -2.26 -11.04
CA ALA A 13 -1.38 -3.60 -10.82
C ALA A 13 -1.88 -4.59 -11.87
N THR A 14 -1.07 -5.62 -12.13
CA THR A 14 -1.49 -6.77 -12.93
C THR A 14 -2.41 -7.64 -12.08
N GLU A 15 -3.67 -7.75 -12.48
CA GLU A 15 -4.62 -8.65 -11.83
C GLU A 15 -4.29 -10.11 -12.16
N VAL A 16 -4.11 -10.94 -11.12
CA VAL A 16 -3.85 -12.38 -11.25
C VAL A 16 -4.93 -13.14 -10.49
N ALA A 17 -5.71 -13.95 -11.19
CA ALA A 17 -6.72 -14.78 -10.56
C ALA A 17 -6.09 -16.04 -9.94
N VAL A 18 -6.31 -16.25 -8.64
CA VAL A 18 -5.96 -17.49 -7.94
C VAL A 18 -7.17 -18.41 -7.98
N ILE A 19 -7.03 -19.56 -8.62
CA ILE A 19 -8.16 -20.37 -9.09
C ILE A 19 -8.62 -21.35 -8.00
N ALA A 20 -9.94 -21.43 -7.77
CA ALA A 20 -10.54 -22.42 -6.88
C ALA A 20 -10.57 -23.83 -7.52
N ASN A 21 -9.42 -24.49 -7.63
CA ASN A 21 -9.29 -25.85 -8.20
C ASN A 21 -8.96 -26.94 -7.15
N GLY A 22 -8.65 -26.54 -5.92
CA GLY A 22 -8.33 -27.44 -4.81
C GLY A 22 -7.01 -28.20 -4.97
N THR A 23 -6.12 -27.73 -5.84
CA THR A 23 -4.77 -28.27 -6.07
C THR A 23 -3.71 -27.27 -5.62
N ALA A 24 -2.44 -27.68 -5.60
CA ALA A 24 -1.34 -26.77 -5.26
C ALA A 24 -0.79 -26.15 -6.54
N ASP A 25 -1.03 -24.85 -6.73
CA ASP A 25 -0.46 -24.06 -7.82
C ASP A 25 0.73 -23.21 -7.36
N VAL A 26 1.52 -22.75 -8.33
CA VAL A 26 2.61 -21.80 -8.10
C VAL A 26 2.38 -20.57 -8.96
N TYR A 27 2.36 -19.41 -8.31
CA TYR A 27 2.23 -18.11 -8.93
C TYR A 27 3.56 -17.36 -8.79
N ASP A 28 4.13 -16.96 -9.93
CA ASP A 28 5.32 -16.10 -9.94
C ASP A 28 4.88 -14.64 -9.87
N ALA A 29 5.37 -13.93 -8.86
CA ALA A 29 5.10 -12.52 -8.59
C ALA A 29 6.22 -11.60 -9.04
N GLY A 30 7.28 -12.15 -9.65
CA GLY A 30 8.38 -11.35 -10.13
C GLY A 30 7.96 -10.36 -11.22
N GLY A 31 8.52 -9.15 -11.17
CA GLY A 31 8.49 -8.22 -12.30
C GLY A 31 7.33 -7.21 -12.31
N GLY A 32 7.16 -6.48 -11.21
CA GLY A 32 6.20 -5.39 -11.06
C GLY A 32 5.08 -5.77 -10.09
N SER A 33 4.11 -4.87 -9.90
CA SER A 33 3.05 -5.04 -8.92
C SER A 33 1.93 -5.95 -9.41
N HIS A 34 1.61 -6.99 -8.64
CA HIS A 34 0.52 -7.91 -8.88
C HIS A 34 -0.57 -7.80 -7.79
N ALA A 35 -1.82 -7.94 -8.22
CA ALA A 35 -2.97 -8.07 -7.33
C ALA A 35 -3.55 -9.48 -7.48
N TYR A 36 -3.26 -10.34 -6.52
CA TYR A 36 -3.71 -11.74 -6.48
C TYR A 36 -5.13 -11.81 -5.94
N VAL A 37 -6.10 -12.01 -6.83
CA VAL A 37 -7.52 -12.10 -6.49
C VAL A 37 -7.88 -13.54 -6.20
N ILE A 38 -8.14 -13.82 -4.92
CA ILE A 38 -8.43 -15.17 -4.42
C ILE A 38 -9.88 -15.54 -4.76
N ALA A 39 -10.05 -16.59 -5.56
CA ALA A 39 -11.38 -17.08 -5.89
C ALA A 39 -12.11 -17.62 -4.66
N SER A 40 -13.43 -17.42 -4.63
CA SER A 40 -14.30 -18.08 -3.67
C SER A 40 -14.29 -19.60 -3.86
N GLY A 41 -14.14 -20.34 -2.77
CA GLY A 41 -14.12 -21.81 -2.77
C GLY A 41 -12.77 -22.34 -2.35
N LYS A 42 -12.52 -23.62 -2.62
CA LYS A 42 -11.27 -24.29 -2.27
C LYS A 42 -10.21 -23.97 -3.31
N VAL A 43 -9.23 -23.14 -2.97
CA VAL A 43 -8.10 -22.82 -3.85
C VAL A 43 -7.03 -23.90 -3.77
N GLY A 44 -6.78 -24.44 -2.58
CA GLY A 44 -5.74 -25.43 -2.32
C GLY A 44 -4.57 -24.83 -1.55
N ASN A 45 -3.43 -25.50 -1.64
CA ASN A 45 -2.21 -25.12 -0.94
C ASN A 45 -1.25 -24.45 -1.93
N ASP A 46 -1.50 -23.19 -2.25
CA ASP A 46 -0.79 -22.46 -3.29
C ASP A 46 0.51 -21.84 -2.79
N SER A 47 1.44 -21.59 -3.71
CA SER A 47 2.69 -20.89 -3.44
C SER A 47 2.83 -19.64 -4.31
N PHE A 48 3.20 -18.54 -3.68
CA PHE A 48 3.58 -17.29 -4.34
C PHE A 48 5.09 -17.18 -4.21
N VAL A 49 5.79 -17.06 -5.33
CA VAL A 49 7.25 -16.91 -5.35
C VAL A 49 7.61 -15.54 -5.90
N ASN A 50 8.72 -14.97 -5.41
CA ASN A 50 9.16 -13.61 -5.75
C ASN A 50 8.14 -12.53 -5.37
N PHE A 51 7.37 -12.73 -4.30
CA PHE A 51 6.40 -11.73 -3.83
C PHE A 51 7.16 -10.49 -3.31
N GLY A 52 6.95 -9.36 -3.93
CA GLY A 52 7.61 -8.10 -3.62
C GLY A 52 6.78 -7.20 -2.70
N SER A 53 7.37 -6.07 -2.33
CA SER A 53 6.72 -5.02 -1.53
C SER A 53 5.49 -4.41 -2.20
N ASP A 54 5.38 -4.55 -3.52
CA ASP A 54 4.35 -3.97 -4.36
C ASP A 54 3.23 -4.96 -4.70
N ASP A 55 3.34 -6.22 -4.26
CA ASP A 55 2.31 -7.22 -4.49
C ASP A 55 1.23 -7.19 -3.41
N SER A 56 0.02 -7.62 -3.79
CA SER A 56 -1.12 -7.64 -2.89
C SER A 56 -1.94 -8.91 -3.02
N ILE A 57 -2.55 -9.33 -1.90
CA ILE A 57 -3.55 -10.40 -1.84
C ILE A 57 -4.91 -9.77 -1.60
N LEU A 58 -5.87 -10.13 -2.45
CA LEU A 58 -7.25 -9.68 -2.40
C LEU A 58 -8.15 -10.89 -2.12
N ASN A 59 -8.72 -10.94 -0.93
CA ASN A 59 -9.57 -12.07 -0.51
C ASN A 59 -11.01 -11.61 -0.30
N GLY A 60 -11.98 -12.37 -0.82
CA GLY A 60 -13.41 -12.08 -0.63
C GLY A 60 -13.88 -12.22 0.82
N LYS A 61 -13.08 -12.85 1.68
CA LYS A 61 -13.33 -12.94 3.12
C LYS A 61 -12.11 -12.43 3.89
N LYS A 62 -12.35 -11.70 4.97
CA LYS A 62 -11.27 -11.25 5.86
C LYS A 62 -10.54 -12.45 6.46
N ILE A 63 -9.22 -12.49 6.27
CA ILE A 63 -8.31 -13.45 6.91
C ILE A 63 -8.30 -13.18 8.42
N PHE A 64 -8.22 -14.26 9.20
CA PHE A 64 -8.30 -14.18 10.66
C PHE A 64 -7.07 -13.51 11.27
N ASP A 65 -7.29 -12.33 11.83
CA ASP A 65 -6.35 -11.62 12.69
C ASP A 65 -6.60 -12.03 14.16
N GLY A 66 -5.63 -12.73 14.75
CA GLY A 66 -5.79 -13.36 16.06
C GLY A 66 -5.69 -12.41 17.25
N ASN A 67 -5.09 -11.24 17.07
CA ASN A 67 -4.84 -10.21 18.08
C ASN A 67 -5.47 -8.86 17.72
N ASN A 68 -6.07 -8.73 16.54
CA ASN A 68 -6.74 -7.53 16.03
C ASN A 68 -5.79 -6.33 15.96
N ASP A 69 -4.54 -6.54 15.57
CA ASP A 69 -3.54 -5.48 15.41
C ASP A 69 -3.41 -5.00 13.95
N GLY A 70 -4.16 -5.60 13.02
CA GLY A 70 -4.08 -5.28 11.59
C GLY A 70 -3.01 -6.05 10.84
N PHE A 71 -2.27 -6.95 11.50
CA PHE A 71 -1.22 -7.76 10.89
C PHE A 71 -1.56 -9.26 10.94
N ILE A 72 -1.39 -9.93 9.80
CA ILE A 72 -1.70 -11.35 9.64
C ILE A 72 -0.42 -12.15 9.73
N ALA A 73 -0.13 -12.65 10.92
CA ALA A 73 1.05 -13.46 11.19
C ALA A 73 0.88 -14.88 10.63
N PHE A 74 1.94 -15.36 9.99
CA PHE A 74 1.98 -16.71 9.43
C PHE A 74 2.13 -17.71 10.58
N GLY A 75 1.72 -18.95 10.34
CA GLY A 75 1.97 -20.05 11.27
C GLY A 75 3.47 -20.27 11.48
N PRO A 76 3.87 -20.95 12.58
CA PRO A 76 5.29 -21.28 12.84
C PRO A 76 5.99 -22.08 11.72
N ASN A 77 5.21 -22.66 10.81
CA ASN A 77 5.64 -23.35 9.61
C ASN A 77 5.86 -22.42 8.40
N GLY A 78 5.70 -21.10 8.55
CA GLY A 78 5.86 -20.12 7.47
C GLY A 78 4.72 -20.13 6.45
N VAL A 79 3.51 -20.50 6.89
CA VAL A 79 2.33 -20.63 6.02
C VAL A 79 1.22 -19.70 6.50
N LEU A 80 0.53 -19.08 5.55
CA LEU A 80 -0.64 -18.27 5.77
C LEU A 80 -1.91 -19.11 5.62
N ASP A 81 -2.67 -19.24 6.71
CA ASP A 81 -3.97 -19.91 6.71
C ASP A 81 -5.06 -18.91 6.27
N ILE A 82 -5.54 -18.97 5.02
CA ILE A 82 -6.40 -17.91 4.46
C ILE A 82 -7.88 -18.04 4.81
N ASP A 83 -8.35 -19.26 5.10
CA ASP A 83 -9.73 -19.54 5.49
C ASP A 83 -9.88 -19.85 6.98
N ARG A 84 -8.81 -19.61 7.76
CA ARG A 84 -8.78 -19.69 9.23
C ARG A 84 -10.00 -19.01 9.83
N SER A 85 -10.64 -19.69 10.77
CA SER A 85 -11.84 -19.19 11.48
C SER A 85 -11.62 -18.98 12.97
N SER A 86 -10.57 -19.57 13.54
CA SER A 86 -10.16 -19.37 14.93
C SER A 86 -8.71 -19.80 15.12
N ARG A 87 -8.12 -19.49 16.28
CA ARG A 87 -6.74 -19.88 16.63
C ARG A 87 -6.48 -21.38 16.57
N SER A 88 -7.50 -22.22 16.73
CA SER A 88 -7.39 -23.68 16.70
C SER A 88 -7.92 -24.32 15.41
N ASN A 89 -8.37 -23.52 14.44
CA ASN A 89 -8.93 -24.02 13.18
C ASN A 89 -8.32 -23.26 12.00
N ALA A 90 -7.22 -23.81 11.48
CA ALA A 90 -6.46 -23.29 10.34
C ALA A 90 -7.30 -23.18 9.07
N GLY A 91 -8.30 -24.05 8.89
CA GLY A 91 -9.03 -24.15 7.62
C GLY A 91 -8.37 -25.14 6.66
N GLU A 92 -8.81 -25.15 5.40
CA GLU A 92 -8.35 -26.09 4.37
C GLU A 92 -7.30 -25.48 3.42
N ASP A 93 -7.34 -24.17 3.21
CA ASP A 93 -6.57 -23.48 2.19
C ASP A 93 -5.42 -22.67 2.81
N HIS A 94 -4.25 -22.80 2.21
CA HIS A 94 -3.00 -22.32 2.81
C HIS A 94 -2.09 -21.75 1.74
N PHE A 95 -1.45 -20.61 2.03
CA PHE A 95 -0.49 -20.00 1.13
C PHE A 95 0.91 -20.05 1.71
N GLN A 96 1.85 -20.51 0.90
CA GLN A 96 3.26 -20.23 1.12
C GLN A 96 3.61 -18.97 0.34
N ILE A 97 4.15 -17.95 1.00
CA ILE A 97 4.60 -16.72 0.35
C ILE A 97 6.11 -16.62 0.53
N VAL A 98 6.82 -16.71 -0.60
CA VAL A 98 8.27 -16.55 -0.68
C VAL A 98 8.52 -15.22 -1.37
N GLY A 99 9.19 -14.33 -0.67
CA GLY A 99 9.51 -13.01 -1.19
C GLY A 99 10.63 -13.04 -2.22
N GLU A 100 10.90 -11.88 -2.81
CA GLU A 100 12.04 -11.69 -3.71
C GLU A 100 13.36 -12.12 -3.04
N ASN A 101 14.26 -12.70 -3.84
CA ASN A 101 15.56 -13.21 -3.37
C ASN A 101 15.46 -14.26 -2.24
N GLU A 102 14.35 -15.01 -2.20
CA GLU A 102 14.07 -16.02 -1.16
C GLU A 102 13.88 -15.44 0.25
N ASN A 103 13.63 -14.12 0.35
CA ASN A 103 13.29 -13.50 1.63
C ASN A 103 11.96 -14.04 2.16
N ALA A 104 11.91 -14.35 3.45
CA ALA A 104 10.69 -14.88 4.05
C ALA A 104 9.69 -13.75 4.30
N ILE A 105 8.50 -13.84 3.71
CA ILE A 105 7.35 -13.02 4.11
C ILE A 105 6.59 -13.81 5.17
N LEU A 106 6.53 -13.27 6.38
CA LEU A 106 5.92 -13.93 7.54
C LEU A 106 4.76 -13.14 8.15
N LEU A 107 4.50 -11.96 7.60
CA LEU A 107 3.51 -11.03 8.10
C LEU A 107 2.95 -10.22 6.93
N LEU A 108 1.63 -10.18 6.81
CA LEU A 108 0.95 -9.25 5.91
C LEU A 108 0.28 -8.15 6.73
N ARG A 109 0.21 -6.94 6.22
CA ARG A 109 -0.60 -5.86 6.78
C ARG A 109 -1.95 -5.79 6.06
N TYR A 110 -3.01 -5.51 6.80
CA TYR A 110 -4.37 -5.36 6.28
C TYR A 110 -4.62 -3.90 5.87
N LEU A 111 -5.03 -3.69 4.62
CA LEU A 111 -5.24 -2.37 4.01
C LEU A 111 -6.72 -2.01 3.83
N GLY A 112 -7.63 -2.71 4.50
CA GLY A 112 -9.06 -2.41 4.42
C GLY A 112 -9.83 -3.26 3.41
N GLU A 113 -11.06 -2.83 3.11
CA GLU A 113 -11.99 -3.53 2.22
C GLU A 113 -12.51 -2.58 1.13
N LYS A 114 -12.52 -3.04 -0.12
CA LYS A 114 -13.11 -2.30 -1.24
C LYS A 114 -13.68 -3.24 -2.28
N GLY A 115 -14.91 -2.95 -2.71
CA GLY A 115 -15.58 -3.77 -3.72
C GLY A 115 -15.81 -5.23 -3.29
N GLY A 116 -15.89 -5.49 -1.97
CA GLY A 116 -16.04 -6.83 -1.40
C GLY A 116 -14.74 -7.63 -1.28
N ASN A 117 -13.58 -7.04 -1.59
CA ASN A 117 -12.27 -7.64 -1.37
C ASN A 117 -11.59 -7.00 -0.16
N HIS A 118 -11.08 -7.85 0.72
CA HIS A 118 -10.16 -7.50 1.79
C HIS A 118 -8.73 -7.52 1.25
N VAL A 119 -7.98 -6.45 1.49
CA VAL A 119 -6.68 -6.20 0.87
C VAL A 119 -5.55 -6.42 1.86
N TYR A 120 -4.50 -7.10 1.41
CA TYR A 120 -3.32 -7.40 2.21
C TYR A 120 -2.06 -7.14 1.37
N ALA A 121 -0.99 -6.68 2.01
CA ALA A 121 0.32 -6.47 1.40
C ALA A 121 1.44 -6.81 2.40
N ASP A 122 2.69 -6.85 1.96
CA ASP A 122 3.83 -7.17 2.84
C ASP A 122 3.93 -6.17 4.01
N ALA A 123 3.94 -6.66 5.26
CA ALA A 123 4.08 -5.78 6.42
C ALA A 123 5.44 -5.07 6.48
N GLY A 124 6.49 -5.65 5.87
CA GLY A 124 7.84 -5.08 5.83
C GLY A 124 7.87 -3.65 5.31
N THR A 125 7.08 -3.36 4.27
CA THR A 125 6.97 -2.02 3.68
C THR A 125 6.61 -0.93 4.70
N LEU A 126 5.72 -1.22 5.65
CA LEU A 126 5.33 -0.27 6.70
C LEU A 126 6.34 -0.28 7.85
N PHE A 127 6.85 -1.45 8.22
CA PHE A 127 7.80 -1.60 9.33
C PHE A 127 9.12 -0.88 9.10
N ASN A 128 9.61 -0.81 7.86
CA ASN A 128 10.78 0.00 7.52
C ASN A 128 10.58 1.49 7.90
N LEU A 129 9.36 2.01 7.77
CA LEU A 129 9.03 3.37 8.20
C LEU A 129 8.88 3.46 9.72
N PHE A 130 8.34 2.43 10.38
CA PHE A 130 8.27 2.38 11.85
C PHE A 130 9.66 2.40 12.48
N ASP A 131 10.61 1.66 11.92
CA ASP A 131 11.99 1.62 12.42
C ASP A 131 12.69 2.97 12.25
N THR A 132 12.34 3.71 11.20
CA THR A 132 12.93 5.03 10.90
C THR A 132 12.31 6.16 11.71
N PHE A 133 10.98 6.22 11.79
CA PHE A 133 10.23 7.37 12.32
C PHE A 133 9.47 7.08 13.63
N GLY A 134 9.43 5.82 14.06
CA GLY A 134 8.62 5.33 15.18
C GLY A 134 7.18 5.05 14.77
N GLU A 135 6.65 3.90 15.19
CA GLU A 135 5.28 3.45 14.91
C GLU A 135 4.21 4.52 15.22
N ALA A 136 4.32 5.21 16.36
CA ALA A 136 3.35 6.24 16.75
C ALA A 136 3.33 7.50 15.86
N SER A 137 4.37 7.69 15.04
CA SER A 137 4.50 8.85 14.14
C SER A 137 4.00 8.54 12.72
N VAL A 138 3.87 7.26 12.36
CA VAL A 138 3.53 6.83 11.00
C VAL A 138 2.05 6.47 10.92
N ILE A 139 1.35 7.03 9.94
CA ILE A 139 -0.05 6.78 9.66
C ILE A 139 -0.13 6.32 8.20
N GLU A 140 -0.61 5.10 7.97
CA GLU A 140 -0.85 4.57 6.63
C GLU A 140 -2.28 4.88 6.18
N GLY A 141 -2.44 5.38 4.97
CA GLY A 141 -3.73 5.43 4.27
C GLY A 141 -4.07 4.06 3.67
N ASP A 142 -5.35 3.69 3.69
CA ASP A 142 -5.80 2.36 3.28
C ASP A 142 -6.61 2.41 1.95
N VAL A 143 -7.32 1.34 1.57
CA VAL A 143 -8.10 1.36 0.30
C VAL A 143 -9.42 2.14 0.39
N SER A 144 -9.77 2.63 1.57
CA SER A 144 -11.00 3.37 1.89
C SER A 144 -10.83 4.88 1.71
N ASN A 145 -11.74 5.71 2.24
CA ASN A 145 -11.62 7.16 2.14
C ASN A 145 -11.39 7.72 3.53
N ASP A 146 -10.15 8.12 3.82
CA ASP A 146 -9.75 8.49 5.17
C ASP A 146 -9.82 9.99 5.42
N THR A 147 -9.96 10.34 6.70
CA THR A 147 -9.71 11.69 7.20
C THR A 147 -8.60 11.61 8.22
N ILE A 148 -7.43 12.09 7.85
CA ILE A 148 -6.19 11.99 8.62
C ILE A 148 -5.84 13.37 9.17
N ASP A 149 -5.87 13.51 10.49
CA ASP A 149 -5.41 14.71 11.17
C ASP A 149 -3.99 14.49 11.71
N VAL A 150 -3.02 15.20 11.13
CA VAL A 150 -1.62 15.17 11.56
C VAL A 150 -1.24 16.33 12.46
N SER A 151 -2.22 17.07 12.98
CA SER A 151 -1.92 18.11 13.97
C SER A 151 -1.30 17.52 15.25
N GLY A 152 -0.33 18.23 15.83
CA GLY A 152 0.28 17.85 17.11
C GLY A 152 1.70 17.28 17.02
N GLY A 153 2.48 17.75 16.03
CA GLY A 153 3.91 17.49 15.85
C GLY A 153 4.17 16.47 14.76
N GLN A 154 5.42 16.39 14.31
CA GLN A 154 5.90 15.54 13.22
C GLN A 154 5.17 14.20 13.06
N ARG A 155 4.56 14.02 11.90
CA ARG A 155 3.95 12.79 11.41
C ARG A 155 4.48 12.41 10.03
N VAL A 156 4.33 11.12 9.73
CA VAL A 156 4.55 10.54 8.42
C VAL A 156 3.21 10.00 7.94
N VAL A 157 2.67 10.55 6.87
CA VAL A 157 1.52 9.99 6.16
C VAL A 157 2.05 9.10 5.04
N PHE A 158 1.89 7.80 5.20
CA PHE A 158 2.32 6.80 4.23
C PHE A 158 1.18 6.42 3.29
N HIS A 159 1.47 6.46 1.98
CA HIS A 159 0.53 6.19 0.89
C HIS A 159 1.19 5.25 -0.11
N ASP A 160 0.97 3.94 0.05
CA ASP A 160 1.64 2.88 -0.71
C ASP A 160 1.10 2.72 -2.14
N ASN A 161 1.33 3.72 -2.98
CA ASN A 161 0.85 3.73 -4.35
C ASN A 161 1.56 2.73 -5.29
N GLY A 162 2.65 2.12 -4.85
CA GLY A 162 3.37 1.05 -5.55
C GLY A 162 2.57 -0.22 -5.70
N LEU A 163 1.60 -0.47 -4.82
CA LEU A 163 0.68 -1.61 -4.91
C LEU A 163 -0.16 -1.62 -6.18
N GLY A 164 -0.28 -0.48 -6.88
CA GLY A 164 -1.12 -0.38 -8.07
C GLY A 164 -2.61 -0.49 -7.82
N LEU A 165 -3.00 -0.29 -6.56
CA LEU A 165 -4.37 -0.23 -6.09
C LEU A 165 -4.82 1.23 -5.93
N ASN A 166 -6.12 1.44 -6.00
CA ASN A 166 -6.74 2.69 -5.64
C ASN A 166 -6.86 2.78 -4.11
N LEU A 167 -5.93 3.52 -3.50
CA LEU A 167 -5.93 3.82 -2.06
C LEU A 167 -6.93 4.93 -1.68
N GLY A 168 -8.01 5.06 -2.46
CA GLY A 168 -9.13 5.89 -2.06
C GLY A 168 -9.01 7.38 -2.34
N SER A 169 -9.68 8.14 -1.47
CA SER A 169 -9.89 9.60 -1.57
C SER A 169 -9.74 10.22 -0.19
N ASP A 170 -8.50 10.46 0.21
CA ASP A 170 -8.17 10.82 1.57
C ASP A 170 -8.13 12.32 1.74
N THR A 171 -8.48 12.78 2.93
CA THR A 171 -8.32 14.18 3.33
C THR A 171 -7.32 14.25 4.47
N VAL A 172 -6.22 14.97 4.24
CA VAL A 172 -5.19 15.24 5.25
C VAL A 172 -5.36 16.66 5.75
N THR A 173 -5.45 16.84 7.07
CA THR A 173 -5.52 18.15 7.72
C THR A 173 -4.36 18.35 8.67
N GLY A 174 -3.94 19.61 8.86
CA GLY A 174 -2.89 19.94 9.82
C GLY A 174 -1.46 19.69 9.32
N PHE A 175 -1.28 19.31 8.06
CA PHE A 175 0.02 19.01 7.47
C PHE A 175 0.94 20.24 7.47
N GLY A 176 2.02 20.16 8.25
CA GLY A 176 2.97 21.23 8.52
C GLY A 176 4.36 20.99 7.96
N ASP A 177 5.29 21.90 8.28
CA ASP A 177 6.67 21.90 7.78
C ASP A 177 7.53 20.76 8.37
N ASP A 178 7.08 20.12 9.44
CA ASP A 178 7.72 18.97 10.09
C ASP A 178 7.11 17.62 9.70
N ASP A 179 6.04 17.62 8.90
CA ASP A 179 5.38 16.41 8.44
C ASP A 179 5.94 15.91 7.11
N LEU A 180 5.80 14.60 6.88
CA LEU A 180 6.18 13.94 5.64
C LEU A 180 4.96 13.25 5.02
N PHE A 181 4.86 13.37 3.71
CA PHE A 181 4.06 12.47 2.88
C PHE A 181 5.02 11.51 2.19
N VAL A 182 4.75 10.22 2.26
CA VAL A 182 5.65 9.16 1.80
C VAL A 182 4.93 8.23 0.86
N THR A 183 5.55 7.94 -0.29
CA THR A 183 5.01 7.04 -1.31
C THR A 183 6.06 6.03 -1.74
N THR A 184 5.65 4.90 -2.32
CA THR A 184 6.56 3.87 -2.88
C THR A 184 6.77 3.99 -4.39
N ARG A 185 6.00 4.87 -5.03
CA ARG A 185 6.21 5.34 -6.40
C ARG A 185 6.26 6.85 -6.46
N LEU A 186 7.23 7.36 -7.22
CA LEU A 186 7.45 8.78 -7.43
C LEU A 186 6.19 9.42 -8.03
N LEU A 187 5.83 10.60 -7.51
CA LEU A 187 4.70 11.38 -7.96
C LEU A 187 5.08 12.20 -9.20
N PHE A 188 4.10 12.46 -10.06
CA PHE A 188 4.32 13.24 -11.27
C PHE A 188 4.48 14.74 -10.97
N ASP A 189 5.72 15.22 -11.09
CA ASP A 189 6.06 16.65 -11.19
C ASP A 189 5.95 17.09 -12.66
N ARG A 190 5.09 18.08 -12.92
CA ARG A 190 4.73 18.49 -14.27
C ARG A 190 5.79 19.35 -14.95
N ASP A 191 6.44 20.23 -14.20
CA ASP A 191 7.42 21.20 -14.72
C ASP A 191 8.84 20.92 -14.26
N GLY A 192 9.03 19.93 -13.38
CA GLY A 192 10.34 19.42 -12.98
C GLY A 192 11.06 20.37 -12.01
N ASP A 193 10.30 21.17 -11.26
CA ASP A 193 10.84 22.11 -10.28
C ASP A 193 11.02 21.49 -8.87
N ASN A 194 10.82 20.18 -8.75
CA ASN A 194 10.76 19.39 -7.52
C ASN A 194 9.54 19.71 -6.64
N THR A 195 8.48 20.30 -7.19
CA THR A 195 7.21 20.54 -6.50
C THR A 195 6.07 19.86 -7.24
N VAL A 196 5.46 18.87 -6.59
CA VAL A 196 4.26 18.21 -7.11
C VAL A 196 3.06 19.13 -6.84
N THR A 197 2.59 19.80 -7.89
CA THR A 197 1.37 20.63 -7.82
C THR A 197 0.10 19.79 -7.90
N PHE A 198 -0.96 20.25 -7.24
CA PHE A 198 -2.26 19.58 -7.27
C PHE A 198 -3.05 19.91 -8.55
N GLY A 199 -4.06 19.08 -8.86
CA GLY A 199 -4.97 19.34 -9.97
C GLY A 199 -5.79 20.62 -9.78
N GLY A 200 -6.49 21.07 -10.83
CA GLY A 200 -7.36 22.26 -10.75
C GLY A 200 -8.53 22.14 -9.75
N ASN A 201 -8.80 20.93 -9.24
CA ASN A 201 -9.73 20.64 -8.15
C ASN A 201 -9.07 20.69 -6.75
N ALA A 202 -7.79 21.08 -6.67
CA ALA A 202 -6.94 21.14 -5.48
C ALA A 202 -6.70 19.78 -4.80
N VAL A 203 -6.75 18.70 -5.57
CA VAL A 203 -6.50 17.32 -5.10
C VAL A 203 -5.21 16.81 -5.74
N LEU A 204 -4.39 16.14 -4.96
CA LEU A 204 -3.26 15.35 -5.43
C LEU A 204 -3.79 14.04 -6.01
N ASP A 205 -3.55 13.80 -7.29
CA ASP A 205 -3.75 12.50 -7.94
C ASP A 205 -2.43 11.73 -7.87
N THR A 206 -2.41 10.60 -7.16
CA THR A 206 -1.17 9.85 -6.93
C THR A 206 -0.87 8.90 -8.10
N SER A 207 0.42 8.75 -8.39
CA SER A 207 0.92 7.81 -9.40
C SER A 207 0.63 6.36 -9.04
N GLY A 208 0.70 5.44 -9.99
CA GLY A 208 0.52 4.00 -9.76
C GLY A 208 1.83 3.23 -9.95
N THR A 209 1.73 1.94 -10.30
CA THR A 209 2.86 0.99 -10.41
C THR A 209 4.02 1.47 -11.30
N THR A 210 3.72 2.23 -12.35
CA THR A 210 4.70 2.73 -13.35
C THR A 210 4.97 4.23 -13.21
N GLY A 211 4.60 4.82 -12.07
CA GLY A 211 4.82 6.23 -11.77
C GLY A 211 6.29 6.66 -11.85
N PRO A 212 6.56 7.92 -12.22
CA PRO A 212 5.59 8.97 -12.51
C PRO A 212 5.22 9.01 -14.00
N ASN A 213 3.92 8.97 -14.33
CA ASN A 213 3.44 9.17 -15.70
C ASN A 213 2.66 10.48 -15.84
N SER A 214 2.82 11.13 -16.99
CA SER A 214 2.09 12.37 -17.31
C SER A 214 0.56 12.21 -17.38
N SER A 215 0.06 10.97 -17.46
CA SER A 215 -1.37 10.68 -17.37
C SER A 215 -1.90 10.54 -15.95
N ASP A 216 -1.04 10.38 -14.94
CA ASP A 216 -1.45 10.15 -13.55
C ASP A 216 -2.29 11.30 -13.00
N PRO A 217 -1.97 12.59 -13.24
CA PRO A 217 -2.81 13.70 -12.81
C PRO A 217 -4.23 13.71 -13.40
N SER A 218 -4.48 12.92 -14.45
CA SER A 218 -5.81 12.78 -15.07
C SER A 218 -6.57 11.53 -14.65
N LYS A 219 -5.90 10.58 -13.98
CA LYS A 219 -6.43 9.25 -13.65
C LYS A 219 -6.37 8.90 -12.16
N GLY A 220 -5.41 9.45 -11.41
CA GLY A 220 -5.15 9.13 -10.01
C GLY A 220 -5.07 7.63 -9.74
N PRO A 221 -4.23 6.86 -10.47
CA PRO A 221 -4.21 5.41 -10.35
C PRO A 221 -3.91 4.92 -8.93
N GLY A 222 -3.04 5.60 -8.18
CA GLY A 222 -2.73 5.22 -6.78
C GLY A 222 -3.76 5.71 -5.75
N GLY A 223 -4.84 6.37 -6.19
CA GLY A 223 -5.76 7.09 -5.30
C GLY A 223 -5.54 8.61 -5.32
N GLN A 224 -6.25 9.31 -4.45
CA GLN A 224 -6.30 10.76 -4.40
C GLN A 224 -6.16 11.26 -2.97
N VAL A 225 -5.44 12.36 -2.77
CA VAL A 225 -5.26 12.98 -1.46
C VAL A 225 -5.55 14.48 -1.54
N ASN A 226 -6.41 14.98 -0.66
CA ASN A 226 -6.68 16.40 -0.49
C ASN A 226 -5.97 16.90 0.77
N PHE A 227 -4.94 17.73 0.60
CA PHE A 227 -4.29 18.39 1.72
C PHE A 227 -4.95 19.74 2.01
N THR A 228 -5.47 19.88 3.21
CA THR A 228 -6.07 21.15 3.64
C THR A 228 -4.98 22.13 4.05
N GLY A 229 -4.81 23.21 3.30
CA GLY A 229 -3.94 24.35 3.66
C GLY A 229 -2.65 24.46 2.86
N ILE A 230 -2.31 23.47 2.04
CA ILE A 230 -1.19 23.52 1.08
C ILE A 230 -1.69 23.25 -0.34
N SER A 231 -0.90 23.64 -1.34
CA SER A 231 -1.27 23.51 -2.77
C SER A 231 -0.26 22.68 -3.59
N GLY A 232 0.75 22.13 -2.92
CA GLY A 232 1.78 21.32 -3.53
C GLY A 232 2.69 20.71 -2.48
N LEU A 233 3.47 19.74 -2.92
CA LEU A 233 4.40 18.98 -2.09
C LEU A 233 5.80 19.09 -2.69
N ALA A 234 6.77 19.52 -1.90
CA ALA A 234 8.17 19.57 -2.31
C ALA A 234 8.81 18.18 -2.16
N TYR A 235 9.47 17.70 -3.21
CA TYR A 235 10.21 16.44 -3.19
C TYR A 235 11.51 16.61 -2.41
N LEU A 236 11.73 15.73 -1.43
CA LEU A 236 12.88 15.78 -0.51
C LEU A 236 13.94 14.74 -0.83
N GLY A 237 13.59 13.76 -1.67
CA GLY A 237 14.48 12.68 -2.09
C GLY A 237 13.85 11.31 -1.88
N SER A 238 14.68 10.29 -2.05
CA SER A 238 14.26 8.89 -1.94
C SER A 238 15.34 8.06 -1.28
N ASN A 239 14.94 6.99 -0.60
CA ASN A 239 15.83 5.94 -0.10
C ASN A 239 15.29 4.56 -0.50
N GLU A 240 16.17 3.57 -0.51
CA GLU A 240 15.77 2.16 -0.65
C GLU A 240 16.10 1.45 0.67
N VAL A 241 15.12 0.77 1.25
CA VAL A 241 15.24 0.01 2.48
C VAL A 241 14.63 -1.37 2.24
N ASP A 242 15.44 -2.42 2.42
CA ASP A 242 15.03 -3.82 2.25
C ASP A 242 14.29 -4.11 0.94
N GLY A 243 14.74 -3.48 -0.16
CA GLY A 243 14.18 -3.66 -1.50
C GLY A 243 13.00 -2.75 -1.84
N THR A 244 12.46 -2.00 -0.87
CA THR A 244 11.42 -1.01 -1.12
C THR A 244 12.02 0.39 -1.27
N THR A 245 11.70 1.08 -2.35
CA THR A 245 12.04 2.49 -2.52
C THR A 245 10.94 3.38 -1.95
N TYR A 246 11.29 4.32 -1.07
CA TYR A 246 10.40 5.34 -0.56
C TYR A 246 10.76 6.70 -1.13
N TYR A 247 9.74 7.49 -1.46
CA TYR A 247 9.85 8.86 -1.94
C TYR A 247 9.22 9.78 -0.91
N TYR A 248 9.99 10.78 -0.49
CA TYR A 248 9.60 11.67 0.60
C TYR A 248 9.22 13.03 0.06
N TYR A 249 8.14 13.57 0.62
CA TYR A 249 7.66 14.90 0.30
C TYR A 249 7.30 15.66 1.57
N GLY A 250 7.49 16.98 1.54
CA GLY A 250 7.06 17.89 2.59
C GLY A 250 6.46 19.16 2.01
N THR A 251 6.31 20.18 2.84
CA THR A 251 5.98 21.53 2.35
C THR A 251 7.18 22.17 1.66
N ALA A 252 6.96 23.27 0.92
CA ALA A 252 8.05 24.05 0.33
C ALA A 252 9.02 24.68 1.36
N THR A 253 8.62 24.71 2.64
CA THR A 253 9.38 25.27 3.76
C THR A 253 9.82 24.19 4.75
N THR A 254 9.68 22.91 4.40
CA THR A 254 10.06 21.83 5.29
C THR A 254 11.54 21.90 5.67
N THR A 255 11.82 21.46 6.88
CA THR A 255 13.19 21.39 7.44
C THR A 255 13.59 19.96 7.77
N VAL A 256 12.73 18.98 7.46
CA VAL A 256 12.97 17.57 7.72
C VAL A 256 13.90 17.04 6.63
N ASP A 257 14.98 16.37 7.05
CA ASP A 257 15.79 15.53 6.18
C ASP A 257 15.39 14.07 6.41
N PRO A 258 14.70 13.42 5.46
CA PRO A 258 14.22 12.06 5.62
C PRO A 258 15.28 10.98 5.34
N ILE A 259 16.50 11.35 4.94
CA ILE A 259 17.55 10.42 4.46
C ILE A 259 18.74 10.41 5.45
N ILE A 260 18.46 10.20 6.74
CA ILE A 260 19.49 10.15 7.79
C ILE A 260 20.15 8.77 7.86
#